data_AF-A0A0F3N3L7-F1
#
_entry.id   AF-A0A0F3N3L7-F1
#
_cell.length_a   1.000
_cell.length_b   1.000
_cell.length_c   1.000
_cell.angle_alpha   90.00
_cell.angle_beta   90.00
_cell.angle_gamma   90.00
#
_symmetry.space_group_name_H-M   'P 1'
#
loop_
_entity.id
_entity.type
_entity.pdbx_description
1 polymer ?
#
loop_
_entity_poly.entity_id
_entity_poly.type
_entity_poly.pdbx_seq_one_letter_code
_entity_poly.pdbx_strand_id
1 'polypeptide(L)'
;MFTTIIFFMYRGKKAVIQDKIRGADFVEAGILAKMLYKSKQAANICCSGLPLVKNSERRHILITSTTGSGKTNMLNELLPQIRKEQDRAIIVDLTGSFTDRFFDPKCDKLLNPLQDGTEHWLPWNDCHEIWDYNDIASSFSNYNPKLDDFFAKSAELVLAEGLRLYHDSQDIKTLINTILYANNKEFVRIFKNSAVSGIISSSAPETSSGIQATISKNIEVLQYLR
;
A
#
# COMPACT_ATOMS: atom_id res chain seq x y z
N MET A 1 -25.68 33.09 -52.48
CA MET A 1 -24.25 32.72 -52.35
C MET A 1 -23.89 32.38 -50.90
N PHE A 2 -24.14 33.27 -49.92
CA PHE A 2 -23.87 33.00 -48.49
C PHE A 2 -24.59 31.78 -47.91
N THR A 3 -25.89 31.62 -48.21
CA THR A 3 -26.69 30.47 -47.74
C THR A 3 -26.19 29.13 -48.29
N THR A 4 -25.75 29.13 -49.55
CA THR A 4 -25.18 27.97 -50.23
C THR A 4 -23.85 27.56 -49.60
N ILE A 5 -23.00 28.53 -49.28
CA ILE A 5 -21.72 28.31 -48.61
C ILE A 5 -21.94 27.75 -47.19
N ILE A 6 -22.90 28.29 -46.43
CA ILE A 6 -23.26 27.78 -45.10
C ILE A 6 -23.80 26.34 -45.18
N PHE A 7 -24.65 26.05 -46.17
CA PHE A 7 -25.19 24.71 -46.40
C PHE A 7 -24.09 23.69 -46.72
N PHE A 8 -23.16 24.02 -47.62
CA PHE A 8 -22.05 23.13 -47.97
C PHE A 8 -21.02 23.01 -46.85
N MET A 9 -20.77 24.06 -46.07
CA MET A 9 -19.94 23.96 -44.86
C MET A 9 -20.58 23.06 -43.80
N TYR A 10 -21.91 23.16 -43.59
CA TYR A 10 -22.62 22.31 -42.65
C TYR A 10 -22.65 20.84 -43.11
N ARG A 11 -22.95 20.59 -44.39
CA ARG A 11 -22.91 19.26 -45.01
C ARG A 11 -21.50 18.67 -45.02
N GLY A 12 -20.48 19.49 -45.31
CA GLY A 12 -19.07 19.10 -45.28
C GLY A 12 -18.62 18.72 -43.87
N LYS A 13 -18.94 19.54 -42.86
CA LYS A 13 -18.68 19.19 -41.45
C LYS A 13 -19.38 17.90 -41.02
N LYS A 14 -20.64 17.68 -41.44
CA LYS A 14 -21.35 16.42 -41.18
C LYS A 14 -20.75 15.21 -41.92
N ALA A 15 -20.22 15.40 -43.12
CA ALA A 15 -19.66 14.32 -43.93
C ALA A 15 -18.23 13.92 -43.51
N VAL A 16 -17.47 14.84 -42.90
CA VAL A 16 -16.13 14.57 -42.35
C VAL A 16 -16.20 13.80 -41.02
N ILE A 17 -17.31 13.93 -40.30
CA ILE A 17 -17.57 13.13 -39.09
C ILE A 17 -17.92 11.72 -39.55
N GLN A 18 -16.95 10.79 -39.50
CA GLN A 18 -17.26 9.37 -39.56
C GLN A 18 -18.18 9.02 -38.38
N ASP A 19 -19.33 8.41 -38.66
CA ASP A 19 -20.22 7.92 -37.61
C ASP A 19 -19.46 6.90 -36.75
N LYS A 20 -19.19 7.29 -35.51
CA LYS A 20 -18.54 6.41 -34.55
C LYS A 20 -19.48 5.23 -34.26
N ILE A 21 -19.04 4.03 -34.63
CA ILE A 21 -19.85 2.82 -34.49
C ILE A 21 -19.85 2.32 -33.03
N ARG A 22 -18.70 2.35 -32.34
CA ARG A 22 -18.52 1.87 -30.95
C ARG A 22 -17.19 2.35 -30.34
N GLY A 23 -16.99 2.14 -29.04
CA GLY A 23 -15.73 2.39 -28.33
C GLY A 23 -15.78 3.62 -27.40
N ALA A 24 -14.61 4.07 -26.92
CA ALA A 24 -14.50 5.24 -26.04
C ALA A 24 -14.71 6.56 -26.79
N ASP A 25 -15.39 7.52 -26.19
CA ASP A 25 -15.53 8.89 -26.73
C ASP A 25 -14.43 9.76 -26.17
N PHE A 26 -13.82 10.56 -27.04
CA PHE A 26 -12.98 11.66 -26.61
C PHE A 26 -13.84 12.91 -26.46
N VAL A 27 -13.88 13.48 -25.26
CA VAL A 27 -14.67 14.67 -24.94
C VAL A 27 -13.81 15.65 -24.16
N GLU A 28 -14.03 16.94 -24.38
CA GLU A 28 -13.38 17.98 -23.59
C GLU A 28 -13.81 17.90 -22.11
N ALA A 29 -12.90 18.19 -21.19
CA ALA A 29 -13.14 18.09 -19.75
C ALA A 29 -14.38 18.88 -19.29
N GLY A 30 -14.57 20.10 -19.80
CA GLY A 30 -15.74 20.92 -19.47
C GLY A 30 -17.07 20.33 -19.96
N ILE A 31 -17.06 19.62 -21.09
CA ILE A 31 -18.25 18.92 -21.61
C ILE A 31 -18.54 17.70 -20.74
N LEU A 32 -17.51 16.91 -20.41
CA LEU A 32 -17.64 15.74 -19.54
C LEU A 32 -18.17 16.14 -18.15
N ALA A 33 -17.64 17.20 -17.56
CA ALA A 33 -18.13 17.75 -16.30
C ALA A 33 -19.63 18.09 -16.37
N LYS A 34 -20.07 18.80 -17.42
CA LYS A 34 -21.49 19.12 -17.65
C LYS A 34 -22.35 17.86 -17.80
N MET A 35 -21.85 16.82 -18.47
CA MET A 35 -22.55 15.54 -18.61
C MET A 35 -22.73 14.85 -17.25
N LEU A 36 -21.69 14.84 -16.41
CA LEU A 36 -21.73 14.29 -15.05
C LEU A 36 -22.73 15.04 -14.16
N TYR A 37 -22.72 16.38 -14.18
CA TYR A 37 -23.69 17.16 -13.41
C TYR A 37 -25.13 16.94 -13.91
N LYS A 38 -25.36 16.98 -15.23
CA LYS A 38 -26.70 16.78 -15.82
C LYS A 38 -27.27 15.40 -15.50
N SER A 39 -26.42 14.37 -15.44
CA SER A 39 -26.80 13.00 -15.10
C SER A 39 -26.83 12.71 -13.60
N LYS A 40 -26.55 13.70 -12.74
CA LYS A 40 -26.41 13.55 -11.27
C LYS A 40 -25.35 12.50 -10.89
N GLN A 41 -24.31 12.37 -11.71
CA GLN A 41 -23.17 11.45 -11.53
C GLN A 41 -21.86 12.19 -11.19
N ALA A 42 -21.89 13.50 -10.93
CA ALA A 42 -20.72 14.22 -10.43
C ALA A 42 -20.48 13.90 -8.95
N ALA A 43 -19.26 13.49 -8.60
CA ALA A 43 -18.79 13.38 -7.22
C ALA A 43 -18.36 14.75 -6.68
N ASN A 44 -18.15 14.83 -5.35
CA ASN A 44 -17.59 16.02 -4.71
C ASN A 44 -16.07 16.14 -4.92
N ILE A 45 -15.40 15.00 -5.16
CA ILE A 45 -13.97 14.93 -5.46
C ILE A 45 -13.75 15.17 -6.96
N CYS A 46 -12.77 16.02 -7.27
CA CYS A 46 -12.36 16.43 -8.59
C CYS A 46 -10.88 16.16 -8.85
N CYS A 47 -10.54 15.89 -10.11
CA CYS A 47 -9.16 15.88 -10.62
C CYS A 47 -9.01 17.00 -11.67
N SER A 48 -8.17 17.99 -11.39
CA SER A 48 -7.97 19.18 -12.23
C SER A 48 -9.28 19.87 -12.61
N GLY A 49 -10.19 19.98 -11.65
CA GLY A 49 -11.52 20.57 -11.83
C GLY A 49 -12.56 19.69 -12.54
N LEU A 50 -12.20 18.48 -12.99
CA LEU A 50 -13.16 17.50 -13.50
C LEU A 50 -13.68 16.63 -12.34
N PRO A 51 -14.99 16.66 -11.99
CA PRO A 51 -15.52 15.77 -10.97
C PRO A 51 -15.35 14.31 -11.36
N LEU A 52 -15.03 13.47 -10.38
CA LEU A 52 -15.06 12.03 -10.55
C LEU A 52 -16.50 11.55 -10.76
N VAL A 53 -16.63 10.31 -11.23
CA VAL A 53 -17.94 9.65 -11.30
C VAL A 53 -18.38 9.32 -9.88
N LYS A 54 -19.61 9.66 -9.55
CA LYS A 54 -20.19 9.39 -8.24
C LYS A 54 -20.06 7.90 -7.88
N ASN A 55 -19.60 7.61 -6.67
CA ASN A 55 -19.34 6.27 -6.15
C ASN A 55 -18.20 5.50 -6.84
N SER A 56 -17.37 6.16 -7.67
CA SER A 56 -16.20 5.52 -8.30
C SER A 56 -14.97 5.51 -7.41
N GLU A 57 -14.95 6.27 -6.31
CA GLU A 57 -13.81 6.36 -5.38
C GLU A 57 -13.42 5.00 -4.80
N ARG A 58 -14.40 4.10 -4.60
CA ARG A 58 -14.17 2.72 -4.12
C ARG A 58 -13.65 1.75 -5.18
N ARG A 59 -13.49 2.18 -6.44
CA ARG A 59 -12.99 1.34 -7.55
C ARG A 59 -11.50 1.49 -7.79
N HIS A 60 -10.81 2.23 -6.92
CA HIS A 60 -9.41 2.65 -7.05
C HIS A 60 -9.17 3.57 -8.27
N ILE A 61 -8.10 4.36 -8.18
CA ILE A 61 -7.65 5.24 -9.26
C ILE A 61 -6.21 4.87 -9.59
N LEU A 62 -5.97 4.53 -10.86
CA LEU A 62 -4.62 4.32 -11.37
C LEU A 62 -4.13 5.60 -12.06
N ILE A 63 -3.03 6.15 -11.57
CA ILE A 63 -2.38 7.34 -12.13
C ILE A 63 -1.09 6.90 -12.82
N THR A 64 -1.04 6.97 -14.14
CA THR A 64 0.14 6.64 -14.94
C THR A 64 0.74 7.92 -15.53
N SER A 65 2.03 8.15 -15.27
CA SER A 65 2.72 9.36 -15.76
C SER A 65 4.25 9.19 -15.69
N THR A 66 5.00 9.95 -16.48
CA THR A 66 6.47 10.03 -16.33
C THR A 66 6.84 11.01 -15.19
N THR A 67 8.10 10.97 -14.77
CA THR A 67 8.64 11.92 -13.79
C THR A 67 8.48 13.36 -14.31
N GLY A 68 7.94 14.24 -13.47
CA GLY A 68 7.69 15.65 -13.83
C GLY A 68 6.34 15.93 -14.49
N SER A 69 5.53 14.92 -14.82
CA SER A 69 4.21 15.11 -15.45
C SER A 69 3.08 15.54 -14.51
N GLY A 70 3.36 15.78 -13.21
CA GLY A 70 2.39 16.33 -12.28
C GLY A 70 1.60 15.33 -11.42
N LYS A 71 2.01 14.05 -11.31
CA LYS A 71 1.38 13.10 -10.36
C LYS A 71 1.29 13.66 -8.94
N THR A 72 2.37 14.26 -8.45
CA THR A 72 2.40 14.89 -7.11
C THR A 72 1.44 16.07 -7.02
N ASN A 73 1.29 16.86 -8.10
CA ASN A 73 0.33 17.96 -8.14
C ASN A 73 -1.11 17.46 -8.06
N MET A 74 -1.44 16.36 -8.73
CA MET A 74 -2.77 15.76 -8.64
C MET A 74 -3.06 15.25 -7.22
N LEU A 75 -2.09 14.64 -6.53
CA LEU A 75 -2.26 14.23 -5.13
C LEU A 75 -2.42 15.45 -4.20
N ASN A 76 -1.65 16.52 -4.43
CA ASN A 76 -1.79 17.79 -3.71
C ASN A 76 -3.18 18.44 -3.88
N GLU A 77 -3.86 18.19 -5.00
CA GLU A 77 -5.23 18.64 -5.24
C GLU A 77 -6.25 17.73 -4.53
N LEU A 78 -6.02 16.41 -4.51
CA LEU A 78 -6.94 15.43 -3.96
C LEU A 78 -6.98 15.41 -2.42
N LEU A 79 -5.83 15.50 -1.75
CA LEU A 79 -5.76 15.37 -0.29
C LEU A 79 -6.61 16.41 0.48
N PRO A 80 -6.60 17.71 0.12
CA PRO A 80 -7.49 18.69 0.75
C PRO A 80 -8.98 18.38 0.53
N GLN A 81 -9.33 17.78 -0.61
CA GLN A 81 -10.72 17.41 -0.90
C GLN A 81 -11.16 16.24 -0.02
N ILE A 82 -10.34 15.20 0.12
CA ILE A 82 -10.60 14.08 1.04
C ILE A 82 -10.82 14.61 2.47
N ARG A 83 -9.94 15.49 2.95
CA ARG A 83 -10.08 16.10 4.29
C ARG A 83 -11.36 16.94 4.41
N LYS A 84 -11.72 17.71 3.37
CA LYS A 84 -12.94 18.52 3.34
C LYS A 84 -14.21 17.66 3.42
N GLU A 85 -14.20 16.49 2.78
CA GLU A 85 -15.30 15.51 2.87
C GLU A 85 -15.30 14.75 4.21
N GLN A 86 -14.37 15.06 5.12
CA GLN A 86 -14.17 14.36 6.40
C GLN A 86 -13.83 12.87 6.26
N ASP A 87 -13.27 12.50 5.11
CA ASP A 87 -12.75 11.17 4.85
C ASP A 87 -11.33 10.99 5.43
N ARG A 88 -10.90 9.74 5.53
CA ARG A 88 -9.57 9.35 6.03
C ARG A 88 -8.68 8.90 4.87
N ALA A 89 -7.39 9.23 4.96
CA ALA A 89 -6.37 8.77 4.02
C ALA A 89 -5.18 8.18 4.77
N ILE A 90 -4.61 7.11 4.22
CA ILE A 90 -3.29 6.59 4.59
C ILE A 90 -2.34 7.00 3.46
N ILE A 91 -1.29 7.74 3.80
CA ILE A 91 -0.36 8.31 2.82
C ILE A 91 1.01 7.66 3.04
N VAL A 92 1.49 6.96 2.02
CA VAL A 92 2.88 6.49 1.98
C VAL A 92 3.75 7.62 1.43
N ASP A 93 4.31 8.43 2.32
CA ASP A 93 5.11 9.60 1.98
C ASP A 93 6.61 9.30 2.12
N LEU A 94 7.24 8.89 1.01
CA LEU A 94 8.66 8.56 0.97
C LEU A 94 9.59 9.78 1.09
N THR A 95 9.07 10.99 0.89
CA THR A 95 9.86 12.23 0.83
C THR A 95 9.62 13.16 2.01
N GLY A 96 8.57 12.93 2.79
CA GLY A 96 8.08 13.87 3.80
C GLY A 96 7.31 15.07 3.24
N SER A 97 7.18 15.21 1.91
CA SER A 97 6.58 16.40 1.30
C SER A 97 5.08 16.56 1.51
N PHE A 98 4.34 15.46 1.69
CA PHE A 98 2.93 15.52 2.08
C PHE A 98 2.78 15.77 3.57
N THR A 99 3.66 15.18 4.37
CA THR A 99 3.72 15.39 5.82
C THR A 99 3.97 16.87 6.12
N ASP A 100 5.02 17.46 5.56
CA ASP A 100 5.36 18.88 5.74
C ASP A 100 4.22 19.83 5.36
N ARG A 101 3.44 19.46 4.34
CA ARG A 101 2.40 20.32 3.78
C ARG A 101 1.04 20.16 4.44
N PHE A 102 0.66 18.94 4.81
CA PHE A 102 -0.72 18.61 5.19
C PHE A 102 -0.87 18.04 6.60
N PHE A 103 0.22 17.61 7.26
CA PHE A 103 0.12 17.02 8.59
C PHE A 103 -0.38 18.04 9.63
N ASP A 104 -1.45 17.68 10.34
CA ASP A 104 -1.97 18.39 11.50
C ASP A 104 -1.74 17.55 12.77
N PRO A 105 -0.82 17.95 13.65
CA PRO A 105 -0.50 17.18 14.86
C PRO A 105 -1.68 17.05 15.85
N LYS A 106 -2.78 17.78 15.66
CA LYS A 106 -3.98 17.68 16.51
C LYS A 106 -4.84 16.47 16.18
N CYS A 107 -4.76 15.93 14.96
CA CYS A 107 -5.67 14.89 14.50
C CYS A 107 -5.04 13.83 13.59
N ASP A 108 -3.93 14.14 12.93
CA ASP A 108 -3.23 13.19 12.06
C ASP A 108 -2.26 12.34 12.88
N LYS A 109 -2.06 11.11 12.39
CA LYS A 109 -1.11 10.15 12.95
C LYS A 109 0.06 9.98 12.01
N LEU A 110 1.26 10.02 12.56
CA LEU A 110 2.49 9.75 11.83
C LEU A 110 3.03 8.39 12.27
N LEU A 111 3.48 7.58 11.32
CA LEU A 111 4.16 6.32 11.59
C LEU A 111 5.53 6.31 10.90
N ASN A 112 6.56 6.72 11.65
CA ASN A 112 7.94 6.75 11.22
C ASN A 112 8.86 6.48 12.43
N PRO A 113 9.48 5.29 12.55
CA PRO A 113 10.26 4.91 13.74
C PRO A 113 11.48 5.79 14.03
N LEU A 114 11.92 6.59 13.05
CA LEU A 114 13.08 7.46 13.16
C LEU A 114 12.72 8.91 13.50
N GLN A 115 11.44 9.24 13.61
CA GLN A 115 10.96 10.60 13.84
C GLN A 115 10.35 10.74 15.24
N ASP A 116 10.65 11.86 15.90
CA ASP A 116 10.07 12.18 17.20
C ASP A 116 8.56 12.51 17.06
N GLY A 117 7.78 12.12 18.07
CA GLY A 117 6.32 12.35 18.09
C GLY A 117 5.53 11.45 17.12
N THR A 118 6.16 10.41 16.56
CA THR A 118 5.47 9.35 15.82
C THR A 118 4.60 8.50 16.76
N GLU A 119 3.58 7.87 16.19
CA GLU A 119 2.88 6.76 16.85
C GLU A 119 3.84 5.59 17.06
N HIS A 120 3.67 4.93 18.19
CA HIS A 120 4.36 3.68 18.51
C HIS A 120 3.52 2.52 18.00
N TRP A 121 4.12 1.68 17.17
CA TRP A 121 3.53 0.46 16.66
C TRP A 121 4.51 -0.68 16.80
N LEU A 122 4.01 -1.80 17.28
CA LEU A 122 4.65 -3.10 17.27
C LEU A 122 3.73 -4.09 16.55
N PRO A 123 4.28 -5.15 15.94
CA PRO A 123 3.49 -6.21 15.31
C PRO A 123 2.33 -6.75 16.19
N TRP A 124 2.55 -6.83 17.50
CA TRP A 124 1.53 -7.31 18.45
C TRP A 124 0.30 -6.40 18.58
N ASN A 125 0.37 -5.13 18.18
CA ASN A 125 -0.78 -4.23 18.25
C ASN A 125 -1.93 -4.66 17.32
N ASP A 126 -1.61 -5.40 16.25
CA ASP A 126 -2.56 -5.93 15.28
C ASP A 126 -2.86 -7.43 15.48
N CYS A 127 -2.29 -8.05 16.53
CA CYS A 127 -2.51 -9.47 16.85
C CYS A 127 -3.52 -9.63 17.99
N HIS A 128 -4.74 -10.03 17.68
CA HIS A 128 -5.81 -10.31 18.64
C HIS A 128 -6.09 -11.80 18.80
N GLU A 129 -5.92 -12.56 17.72
CA GLU A 129 -6.20 -13.98 17.62
C GLU A 129 -4.95 -14.77 17.19
N ILE A 130 -5.00 -16.09 17.32
CA ILE A 130 -3.86 -16.97 17.04
C ILE A 130 -3.43 -16.95 15.56
N TRP A 131 -4.32 -16.63 14.63
CA TRP A 131 -4.02 -16.55 13.21
C TRP A 131 -3.38 -15.22 12.81
N ASP A 132 -3.61 -14.15 13.56
CA ASP A 132 -3.09 -12.81 13.24
C ASP A 132 -1.55 -12.79 13.20
N TYR A 133 -0.89 -13.62 14.01
CA TYR A 133 0.56 -13.79 13.96
C TYR A 133 1.07 -14.28 12.60
N ASN A 134 0.33 -15.18 11.96
CA ASN A 134 0.68 -15.67 10.62
C ASN A 134 0.42 -14.59 9.58
N ASP A 135 -0.68 -13.85 9.71
CA ASP A 135 -1.03 -12.77 8.78
C ASP A 135 -0.01 -11.63 8.84
N ILE A 136 0.38 -11.20 10.04
CA ILE A 136 1.43 -10.22 10.26
C ILE A 136 2.77 -10.74 9.76
N ALA A 137 3.15 -11.97 10.06
CA ALA A 137 4.40 -12.54 9.57
C ALA A 137 4.45 -12.63 8.03
N SER A 138 3.33 -12.94 7.39
CA SER A 138 3.22 -13.00 5.93
C SER A 138 3.47 -11.65 5.26
N SER A 139 3.15 -10.53 5.94
CA SER A 139 3.41 -9.18 5.46
C SER A 139 4.90 -8.84 5.38
N PHE A 140 5.73 -9.55 6.15
CA PHE A 140 7.20 -9.47 6.09
C PHE A 140 7.82 -10.59 5.24
N SER A 141 7.00 -11.44 4.63
CA SER A 141 7.48 -12.56 3.82
C SER A 141 7.61 -12.14 2.35
N ASN A 142 8.66 -12.63 1.69
CA ASN A 142 8.79 -12.57 0.23
C ASN A 142 8.26 -13.87 -0.43
N TYR A 143 7.48 -14.68 0.30
CA TYR A 143 6.97 -15.95 -0.21
C TYR A 143 6.11 -15.75 -1.45
N ASN A 144 6.43 -16.50 -2.50
CA ASN A 144 5.66 -16.55 -3.72
C ASN A 144 5.08 -17.96 -3.90
N PRO A 145 3.75 -18.14 -3.82
CA PRO A 145 3.11 -19.45 -3.95
C PRO A 145 3.43 -20.18 -5.26
N LYS A 146 3.82 -19.47 -6.32
CA LYS A 146 4.18 -20.08 -7.61
C LYS A 146 5.59 -20.70 -7.62
N LEU A 147 6.46 -20.24 -6.73
CA LEU A 147 7.85 -20.70 -6.65
C LEU A 147 8.03 -21.77 -5.58
N ASP A 148 7.07 -21.90 -4.67
CA ASP A 148 7.09 -22.80 -3.51
C ASP A 148 8.44 -22.78 -2.75
N ASP A 149 8.87 -21.58 -2.38
CA ASP A 149 10.14 -21.38 -1.70
C ASP A 149 10.05 -21.84 -0.24
N PHE A 150 10.63 -23.02 0.01
CA PHE A 150 10.76 -23.63 1.34
C PHE A 150 11.37 -22.67 2.38
N PHE A 151 12.41 -21.92 2.02
CA PHE A 151 13.08 -21.02 2.96
C PHE A 151 12.21 -19.81 3.28
N ALA A 152 11.53 -19.24 2.29
CA ALA A 152 10.61 -18.13 2.50
C ALA A 152 9.41 -18.55 3.37
N LYS A 153 8.83 -19.72 3.12
CA LYS A 153 7.69 -20.20 3.93
C LYS A 153 8.11 -20.56 5.36
N SER A 154 9.26 -21.19 5.53
CA SER A 154 9.80 -21.51 6.85
C SER A 154 10.19 -20.25 7.63
N ALA A 155 10.73 -19.23 6.96
CA ALA A 155 11.06 -17.94 7.53
C ALA A 155 9.82 -17.22 8.09
N GLU A 156 8.73 -17.21 7.33
CA GLU A 156 7.43 -16.69 7.76
C GLU A 156 6.93 -17.41 9.02
N LEU A 157 6.99 -18.75 9.05
CA LEU A 157 6.54 -19.53 10.20
C LEU A 157 7.42 -19.29 11.44
N VAL A 158 8.75 -19.14 11.26
CA VAL A 158 9.66 -18.74 12.34
C VAL A 158 9.26 -17.40 12.92
N LEU A 159 8.97 -16.40 12.08
CA LEU A 159 8.54 -15.09 12.56
C LEU A 159 7.21 -15.16 13.30
N ALA A 160 6.23 -15.90 12.78
CA ALA A 160 4.94 -16.09 13.43
C ALA A 160 5.09 -16.74 14.82
N GLU A 161 5.86 -17.83 14.93
CA GLU A 161 6.12 -18.48 16.21
C GLU A 161 6.97 -17.61 17.15
N GLY A 162 7.85 -16.77 16.61
CA GLY A 162 8.63 -15.82 17.37
C GLY A 162 7.74 -14.74 17.99
N LEU A 163 6.85 -14.14 17.20
CA LEU A 163 5.86 -13.19 17.68
C LEU A 163 4.97 -13.82 18.77
N ARG A 164 4.58 -15.09 18.62
CA ARG A 164 3.81 -15.80 19.64
C ARG A 164 4.60 -16.04 20.93
N LEU A 165 5.88 -16.43 20.81
CA LEU A 165 6.75 -16.69 21.95
C LEU A 165 6.94 -15.44 22.83
N TYR A 166 7.03 -14.27 22.19
CA TYR A 166 7.23 -12.98 22.86
C TYR A 166 5.93 -12.18 23.02
N HIS A 167 4.76 -12.81 22.93
CA HIS A 167 3.47 -12.12 23.06
C HIS A 167 3.32 -11.37 24.39
N ASP A 168 3.66 -12.03 25.50
CA ASP A 168 3.47 -11.46 26.84
C ASP A 168 4.45 -10.30 27.12
N SER A 169 5.68 -10.38 26.60
CA SER A 169 6.69 -9.34 26.82
C SER A 169 6.62 -8.20 25.82
N GLN A 170 6.11 -8.46 24.60
CA GLN A 170 6.12 -7.54 23.45
C GLN A 170 7.50 -6.90 23.19
N ASP A 171 8.57 -7.63 23.52
CA ASP A 171 9.93 -7.14 23.40
C ASP A 171 10.46 -7.41 21.98
N ILE A 172 10.22 -6.44 21.09
CA ILE A 172 10.68 -6.51 19.71
C ILE A 172 12.19 -6.65 19.61
N LYS A 173 12.97 -6.03 20.50
CA LYS A 173 14.43 -6.08 20.44
C LYS A 173 14.93 -7.47 20.77
N THR A 174 14.35 -8.12 21.78
CA THR A 174 14.70 -9.50 22.13
C THR A 174 14.27 -10.48 21.03
N LEU A 175 13.10 -10.30 20.42
CA LEU A 175 12.68 -11.09 19.26
C LEU A 175 13.65 -10.94 18.08
N ILE A 176 13.97 -9.71 17.70
CA ILE A 176 14.89 -9.43 16.59
C ILE A 176 16.29 -9.97 16.89
N ASN A 177 16.83 -9.76 18.10
CA ASN A 177 18.14 -10.31 18.47
C ASN A 177 18.17 -11.85 18.43
N THR A 178 17.08 -12.48 18.87
CA THR A 178 16.92 -13.93 18.82
C THR A 178 16.94 -14.45 17.39
N ILE A 179 16.24 -13.77 16.47
CA ILE A 179 16.20 -14.19 15.07
C ILE A 179 17.49 -13.85 14.34
N LEU A 180 18.11 -12.69 14.57
CA LEU A 180 19.27 -12.25 13.79
C LEU A 180 20.59 -12.82 14.29
N TYR A 181 20.75 -13.01 15.61
CA TYR A 181 22.08 -13.22 16.21
C TYR A 181 22.22 -14.52 17.02
N ALA A 182 21.12 -15.22 17.32
CA ALA A 182 21.22 -16.49 18.02
C ALA A 182 22.03 -17.49 17.19
N ASN A 183 23.00 -18.15 17.81
CA ASN A 183 23.65 -19.29 17.18
C ASN A 183 22.66 -20.45 17.04
N ASN A 184 22.94 -21.40 16.13
CA ASN A 184 21.99 -22.46 15.81
C ASN A 184 21.51 -23.29 17.03
N LYS A 185 22.38 -23.59 18.01
CA LYS A 185 21.98 -24.33 19.21
C LYS A 185 20.98 -23.55 20.05
N GLU A 186 21.20 -22.25 20.19
CA GLU A 186 20.31 -21.36 20.91
C GLU A 186 18.99 -21.16 20.17
N PHE A 187 19.04 -20.95 18.86
CA PHE A 187 17.87 -20.79 18.01
C PHE A 187 16.94 -22.02 18.10
N VAL A 188 17.51 -23.22 17.97
CA VAL A 188 16.75 -24.48 18.12
C VAL A 188 16.19 -24.65 19.53
N ARG A 189 16.94 -24.25 20.56
CA ARG A 189 16.47 -24.30 21.96
C ARG A 189 15.27 -23.38 22.18
N ILE A 190 15.32 -22.16 21.67
CA ILE A 190 14.28 -21.14 21.85
C ILE A 190 12.96 -21.61 21.20
N PHE A 191 13.04 -22.13 19.98
CA PHE A 191 11.88 -22.56 19.21
C PHE A 191 11.51 -24.05 19.40
N LYS A 192 12.05 -24.73 20.41
CA LYS A 192 11.87 -26.18 20.61
C LYS A 192 10.40 -26.60 20.77
N ASN A 193 9.56 -25.77 21.38
CA ASN A 193 8.16 -26.08 21.68
C ASN A 193 7.19 -25.33 20.73
N SER A 194 7.59 -25.12 19.49
CA SER A 194 6.87 -24.34 18.48
C SER A 194 6.59 -25.16 17.24
N ALA A 195 5.74 -24.66 16.34
CA ALA A 195 5.43 -25.34 15.08
C ALA A 195 6.65 -25.53 14.17
N VAL A 196 7.72 -24.75 14.34
CA VAL A 196 8.94 -24.86 13.53
C VAL A 196 9.92 -25.92 14.04
N SER A 197 9.67 -26.56 15.19
CA SER A 197 10.63 -27.48 15.82
C SER A 197 11.02 -28.69 14.96
N GLY A 198 10.18 -29.06 13.97
CA GLY A 198 10.48 -30.11 12.99
C GLY A 198 11.27 -29.64 11.78
N ILE A 199 11.38 -28.33 11.57
CA ILE A 199 12.05 -27.69 10.43
C ILE A 199 13.47 -27.25 10.83
N ILE A 200 13.60 -26.65 12.02
CA ILE A 200 14.89 -26.22 12.57
C ILE A 200 15.52 -27.36 13.36
N SER A 201 16.83 -27.58 13.18
CA SER A 201 17.54 -28.68 13.84
C SER A 201 18.99 -28.35 14.13
N SER A 202 19.47 -28.82 15.30
CA SER A 202 20.88 -28.78 15.65
C SER A 202 21.74 -29.75 14.85
N SER A 203 21.13 -30.77 14.23
CA SER A 203 21.81 -31.73 13.36
C SER A 203 21.86 -31.29 11.90
N ALA A 204 21.15 -30.21 11.53
CA ALA A 204 21.13 -29.62 10.20
C ALA A 204 21.24 -28.09 10.30
N PRO A 205 22.41 -27.58 10.74
CA PRO A 205 22.59 -26.16 11.00
C PRO A 205 22.50 -25.31 9.72
N GLU A 206 22.85 -25.84 8.55
CA GLU A 206 22.80 -25.12 7.27
C GLU A 206 21.35 -24.74 6.90
N THR A 207 20.40 -25.67 7.04
CA THR A 207 18.98 -25.41 6.77
C THR A 207 18.44 -24.34 7.73
N SER A 208 18.73 -24.49 9.01
CA SER A 208 18.30 -23.53 10.03
C SER A 208 18.88 -22.13 9.78
N SER A 209 20.16 -22.06 9.41
CA SER A 209 20.86 -20.81 9.11
C SER A 209 20.32 -20.18 7.82
N GLY A 210 19.95 -20.98 6.82
CA GLY A 210 19.29 -20.49 5.60
C GLY A 210 17.93 -19.86 5.90
N ILE A 211 17.11 -20.49 6.75
CA ILE A 211 15.82 -19.94 7.19
C ILE A 211 16.04 -18.64 7.95
N GLN A 212 16.99 -18.63 8.89
CA GLN A 212 17.35 -17.49 9.70
C GLN A 212 17.85 -16.31 8.86
N ALA A 213 18.70 -16.57 7.86
CA ALA A 213 19.18 -15.55 6.92
C ALA A 213 18.05 -14.95 6.07
N THR A 214 17.12 -15.78 5.59
CA THR A 214 15.96 -15.34 4.82
C THR A 214 15.06 -14.42 5.64
N ILE A 215 14.72 -14.78 6.88
CA ILE A 215 13.86 -13.93 7.70
C ILE A 215 14.58 -12.66 8.17
N SER A 216 15.87 -12.74 8.52
CA SER A 216 16.66 -11.61 9.01
C SER A 216 16.66 -10.44 8.04
N LYS A 217 16.81 -10.72 6.74
CA LYS A 217 16.77 -9.70 5.68
C LYS A 217 15.44 -8.93 5.64
N ASN A 218 14.33 -9.58 5.98
CA ASN A 218 13.01 -8.97 5.86
C ASN A 218 12.61 -8.17 7.11
N ILE A 219 13.13 -8.55 8.27
CA ILE A 219 12.72 -7.96 9.57
C ILE A 219 13.74 -7.02 10.19
N GLU A 220 14.92 -6.83 9.57
CA GLU A 220 15.96 -5.94 10.10
C GLU A 220 15.41 -4.54 10.42
N VAL A 221 14.48 -4.02 9.61
CA VAL A 221 13.85 -2.70 9.84
C VAL A 221 13.06 -2.61 11.15
N LEU A 222 12.60 -3.74 11.70
CA LEU A 222 11.85 -3.75 12.96
C LEU A 222 12.73 -3.39 14.17
N GLN A 223 14.06 -3.44 14.04
CA GLN A 223 14.98 -3.01 15.12
C GLN A 223 14.85 -1.52 15.47
N TYR A 224 14.28 -0.72 14.57
CA TYR A 224 14.06 0.71 14.78
C TYR A 224 12.77 1.01 15.55
N LEU A 225 11.90 0.01 15.75
CA LEU A 225 10.70 0.17 16.57
C LEU A 225 11.08 0.34 18.06
N ARG A 226 10.30 1.14 18.78
CA ARG A 226 10.50 1.48 20.19
C ARG A 226 9.34 1.01 21.03
#